data_AF-A0A1M8A8H4-F1
#
_entry.id   AF-A0A1M8A8H4-F1
#
_cell.length_a   1.000
_cell.length_b   1.000
_cell.length_c   1.000
_cell.angle_alpha   90.00
_cell.angle_beta   90.00
_cell.angle_gamma   90.00
#
_symmetry.space_group_name_H-M   'P 1'
#
loop_
_entity.id
_entity.type
_entity.pdbx_description
1 polymer ?
#
loop_
_entity_poly.entity_id
_entity_poly.type
_entity_poly.pdbx_seq_one_letter_code
_entity_poly.pdbx_strand_id
1 'polypeptide(L)'
;MELQSIPGGNGGYELHQKLRTKAVRLLRKNKFDETIEMLTDGCIQLLDMNEEGSACDLAEYLLDVYVKANVPINDESRNRIITILSKTSSPMWRRKSIAAAVKWSVSACHHPLGDEKLRLFLAELLCKGHQYYEAESHFIAACAFSTMAAEPFAKMLLEWNTKYAAALSNADPSGPSKDSIERVLVGTFALRGWIPILLLQVPESASAFLRAYVEAAIAQHPALLLPVKPNPREYKSPAKVSTYAVEIFMTANPALNLSQQAVALVCDVQSKDGAVPEEIRVSWQMLLRQIVQEGILTGMESAFELLSSLSSVYFGMQPPRRQMDALSSMFSGMLGGSSADSKSEDAKFNIRQLPKPSEPSSKKTAGTNSESAPSTSEADQLVDDEMD
;
A
#
# COMPACT_ATOMS: atom_id res chain seq x y z
N MET A 1 21.20 14.30 -36.03
CA MET A 1 22.05 15.48 -35.81
C MET A 1 23.04 15.08 -34.74
N GLU A 2 24.31 14.91 -35.11
CA GLU A 2 25.35 14.36 -34.24
C GLU A 2 25.64 15.29 -33.06
N LEU A 3 25.53 14.75 -31.83
CA LEU A 3 25.96 15.41 -30.61
C LEU A 3 27.49 15.35 -30.55
N GLN A 4 28.15 16.37 -31.08
CA GLN A 4 29.56 16.63 -30.77
C GLN A 4 29.69 16.81 -29.26
N SER A 5 30.62 16.05 -28.66
CA SER A 5 30.94 16.07 -27.24
C SER A 5 31.39 17.46 -26.81
N ILE A 6 30.57 18.13 -26.00
CA ILE A 6 30.92 19.41 -25.39
C ILE A 6 31.69 19.11 -24.09
N PRO A 7 32.76 19.86 -23.74
CA PRO A 7 33.59 19.54 -22.59
C PRO A 7 32.81 19.82 -21.29
N GLY A 8 32.55 18.78 -20.49
CA GLY A 8 31.90 18.93 -19.17
C GLY A 8 30.85 17.89 -18.78
N GLY A 9 30.60 16.86 -19.59
CA GLY A 9 29.68 15.76 -19.27
C GLY A 9 29.18 15.05 -20.52
N ASN A 10 28.27 14.08 -20.40
CA ASN A 10 27.62 13.40 -21.54
C ASN A 10 26.75 14.33 -22.42
N GLY A 11 26.63 15.62 -22.11
CA GLY A 11 25.77 16.60 -22.79
C GLY A 11 24.34 16.70 -22.23
N GLY A 12 24.01 15.94 -21.18
CA GLY A 12 22.66 15.79 -20.64
C GLY A 12 22.06 17.07 -20.08
N TYR A 13 22.81 17.80 -19.25
CA TYR A 13 22.36 19.10 -18.73
C TYR A 13 22.03 20.09 -19.85
N GLU A 14 22.85 20.13 -20.91
CA GLU A 14 22.58 21.03 -22.03
C GLU A 14 21.35 20.61 -22.83
N LEU A 15 21.20 19.30 -23.08
CA LEU A 15 20.00 18.76 -23.72
C LEU A 15 18.76 19.14 -22.92
N HIS A 16 18.79 18.96 -21.60
CA HIS A 16 17.72 19.34 -20.68
C HIS A 16 17.35 20.83 -20.80
N GLN A 17 18.33 21.75 -20.73
CA GLN A 17 18.05 23.18 -20.84
C GLN A 17 17.54 23.59 -22.23
N LYS A 18 18.07 22.97 -23.30
CA LYS A 18 17.61 23.17 -24.68
C LYS A 18 16.14 22.75 -24.83
N LEU A 19 15.78 21.56 -24.31
CA LEU A 19 14.41 21.04 -24.35
C LEU A 19 13.43 21.93 -23.58
N ARG A 20 13.77 22.34 -22.34
CA ARG A 20 12.94 23.27 -21.55
C ARG A 20 12.69 24.58 -22.28
N THR A 21 13.75 25.19 -22.83
CA THR A 21 13.65 26.46 -23.57
C THR A 21 12.78 26.31 -24.81
N LYS A 22 12.93 25.20 -25.55
CA LYS A 22 12.11 24.90 -26.73
C LYS A 22 10.65 24.67 -26.35
N ALA A 23 10.37 23.95 -25.27
CA ALA A 23 9.02 23.71 -24.78
C ALA A 23 8.29 25.03 -24.47
N VAL A 24 8.92 25.96 -23.76
CA VAL A 24 8.33 27.29 -23.49
C VAL A 24 7.97 28.02 -24.77
N ARG A 25 8.83 27.98 -25.80
CA ARG A 25 8.57 28.62 -27.10
C ARG A 25 7.41 27.97 -27.85
N LEU A 26 7.30 26.63 -27.83
CA LEU A 26 6.21 25.89 -28.47
C LEU A 26 4.87 26.12 -27.75
N LEU A 27 4.87 26.13 -26.41
CA LEU A 27 3.69 26.41 -25.60
C LEU A 27 3.15 27.82 -25.79
N ARG A 28 4.01 28.83 -26.03
CA ARG A 28 3.56 30.19 -26.41
C ARG A 28 2.83 30.22 -27.76
N LYS A 29 3.10 29.24 -28.63
CA LYS A 29 2.45 29.06 -29.93
C LYS A 29 1.29 28.05 -29.87
N ASN A 30 0.90 27.59 -28.67
CA ASN A 30 -0.12 26.54 -28.46
C ASN A 30 0.14 25.23 -29.24
N LYS A 31 1.42 24.92 -29.54
CA LYS A 31 1.83 23.68 -30.20
C LYS A 31 1.99 22.57 -29.15
N PHE A 32 0.87 22.10 -28.58
CA PHE A 32 0.88 21.14 -27.48
C PHE A 32 1.41 19.76 -27.90
N ASP A 33 0.92 19.20 -29.01
CA ASP A 33 1.33 17.86 -29.48
C ASP A 33 2.84 17.80 -29.78
N GLU A 34 3.36 18.80 -30.49
CA GLU A 34 4.80 18.93 -30.76
C GLU A 34 5.63 19.06 -29.48
N THR A 35 5.07 19.69 -28.43
CA THR A 35 5.74 19.82 -27.14
C THR A 35 5.76 18.48 -26.40
N ILE A 36 4.63 17.76 -26.42
CA ILE A 36 4.47 16.46 -25.77
C ILE A 36 5.42 15.43 -26.37
N GLU A 37 5.47 15.33 -27.69
CA GLU A 37 6.37 14.42 -28.40
C GLU A 37 7.83 14.76 -28.08
N MET A 38 8.21 16.02 -28.23
CA MET A 38 9.58 16.48 -27.96
C MET A 38 10.03 16.26 -26.50
N LEU A 39 9.15 16.50 -25.53
CA LEU A 39 9.45 16.25 -24.12
C LEU A 39 9.53 14.75 -23.82
N THR A 40 8.67 13.94 -24.42
CA THR A 40 8.70 12.48 -24.25
C THR A 40 10.01 11.90 -24.78
N ASP A 41 10.39 12.24 -26.01
CA ASP A 41 11.65 11.80 -26.61
C ASP A 41 12.86 12.31 -25.82
N GLY A 42 12.78 13.56 -25.35
CA GLY A 42 13.80 14.17 -24.50
C GLY A 42 13.99 13.44 -23.17
N CYS A 43 12.90 13.02 -22.51
CA CYS A 43 12.96 12.20 -21.30
C CYS A 43 13.67 10.88 -21.58
N ILE A 44 13.29 10.18 -22.65
CA ILE A 44 13.88 8.89 -23.02
C ILE A 44 15.37 9.03 -23.31
N GLN A 45 15.77 10.05 -24.09
CA GLN A 45 17.19 10.32 -24.38
C GLN A 45 17.98 10.58 -23.10
N LEU A 46 17.46 11.40 -22.17
CA LEU A 46 18.13 11.66 -20.91
C LEU A 46 18.25 10.41 -20.03
N LEU A 47 17.24 9.53 -20.03
CA LEU A 47 17.32 8.24 -19.34
C LEU A 47 18.38 7.34 -19.96
N ASP A 48 18.47 7.28 -21.29
CA ASP A 48 19.50 6.51 -21.99
C ASP A 48 20.92 7.07 -21.73
N MET A 49 21.03 8.34 -21.35
CA MET A 49 22.27 9.00 -20.91
C MET A 49 22.56 8.83 -19.41
N ASN A 50 21.70 8.15 -18.65
CA ASN A 50 21.71 8.01 -17.19
C ASN A 50 21.50 9.34 -16.42
N GLU A 51 20.87 10.33 -17.06
CA GLU A 51 20.57 11.65 -16.48
C GLU A 51 19.16 11.66 -15.86
N GLU A 52 18.91 10.75 -14.93
CA GLU A 52 17.57 10.47 -14.42
C GLU A 52 16.91 11.65 -13.70
N GLY A 53 17.69 12.52 -13.04
CA GLY A 53 17.16 13.72 -12.41
C GLY A 53 16.60 14.71 -13.43
N SER A 54 17.33 14.91 -14.53
CA SER A 54 16.93 15.76 -15.65
C SER A 54 15.73 15.17 -16.40
N ALA A 55 15.72 13.86 -16.61
CA ALA A 55 14.59 13.16 -17.20
C ALA A 55 13.32 13.27 -16.32
N CYS A 56 13.47 13.13 -14.99
CA CYS A 56 12.37 13.28 -14.04
C CYS A 56 11.77 14.68 -14.07
N ASP A 57 12.60 15.74 -14.14
CA ASP A 57 12.12 17.12 -14.28
C ASP A 57 11.35 17.32 -15.59
N LEU A 58 11.85 16.77 -16.71
CA LEU A 58 11.11 16.83 -17.97
C LEU A 58 9.82 16.01 -17.95
N ALA A 59 9.78 14.90 -17.23
CA ALA A 59 8.57 14.09 -17.08
C ALA A 59 7.50 14.82 -16.27
N GLU A 60 7.89 15.52 -15.20
CA GLU A 60 6.98 16.42 -14.47
C GLU A 60 6.46 17.54 -15.39
N TYR A 61 7.36 18.16 -16.15
CA TYR A 61 6.97 19.22 -17.07
C TYR A 61 6.04 18.72 -18.18
N LEU A 62 6.27 17.52 -18.70
CA LEU A 62 5.39 16.83 -19.65
C LEU A 62 3.97 16.68 -19.08
N LEU A 63 3.84 16.27 -17.82
CA LEU A 63 2.54 16.09 -17.16
C LEU A 63 1.85 17.43 -16.86
N ASP A 64 2.59 18.48 -16.54
CA ASP A 64 2.03 19.83 -16.45
C ASP A 64 1.50 20.31 -17.81
N VAL A 65 2.19 19.97 -18.91
CA VAL A 65 1.70 20.22 -20.27
C VAL A 65 0.44 19.40 -20.55
N TYR A 66 0.33 18.15 -20.08
CA TYR A 66 -0.89 17.36 -20.21
C TYR A 66 -2.08 18.03 -19.53
N VAL A 67 -1.89 18.53 -18.30
CA VAL A 67 -2.94 19.28 -17.59
C VAL A 67 -3.33 20.53 -18.40
N LYS A 68 -2.35 21.32 -18.86
CA LYS A 68 -2.61 22.56 -19.62
C LYS A 68 -3.33 22.29 -20.95
N ALA A 69 -3.01 21.20 -21.61
CA ALA A 69 -3.60 20.80 -22.88
C ALA A 69 -4.89 19.96 -22.72
N ASN A 70 -5.34 19.70 -21.48
CA ASN A 70 -6.45 18.81 -21.17
C ASN A 70 -6.33 17.44 -21.86
N VAL A 71 -5.14 16.85 -21.85
CA VAL A 71 -4.89 15.54 -22.46
C VAL A 71 -5.72 14.48 -21.74
N PRO A 72 -6.61 13.75 -22.44
CA PRO A 72 -7.43 12.73 -21.82
C PRO A 72 -6.58 11.51 -21.47
N ILE A 73 -7.00 10.78 -20.44
CA ILE A 73 -6.39 9.49 -20.12
C ILE A 73 -6.83 8.44 -21.15
N ASN A 74 -5.86 7.91 -21.89
CA ASN A 74 -6.07 6.89 -22.92
C ASN A 74 -4.80 6.04 -23.04
N ASP A 75 -4.81 5.04 -23.93
CA ASP A 75 -3.67 4.13 -24.07
C ASP A 75 -2.39 4.86 -24.53
N GLU A 76 -2.51 5.88 -25.37
CA GLU A 76 -1.36 6.64 -25.89
C GLU A 76 -0.67 7.49 -24.81
N SER A 77 -1.43 8.31 -24.07
CA SER A 77 -0.91 9.11 -22.96
C SER A 77 -0.35 8.23 -21.84
N ARG A 78 -1.04 7.13 -21.53
CA ARG A 78 -0.56 6.14 -20.55
C ARG A 78 0.74 5.48 -21.00
N ASN A 79 0.85 5.06 -22.26
CA ASN A 79 2.03 4.38 -22.77
C ASN A 79 3.29 5.26 -22.74
N ARG A 80 3.17 6.57 -22.97
CA ARG A 80 4.29 7.51 -22.81
C ARG A 80 4.81 7.52 -21.37
N ILE A 81 3.91 7.64 -20.40
CA ILE A 81 4.25 7.62 -18.96
C ILE A 81 4.89 6.28 -18.57
N ILE A 82 4.28 5.17 -18.99
CA ILE A 82 4.79 3.81 -18.77
C ILE A 82 6.21 3.66 -19.31
N THR A 83 6.47 4.17 -20.51
CA THR A 83 7.79 4.07 -21.16
C THR A 83 8.86 4.81 -20.37
N ILE A 84 8.57 6.04 -19.94
CA ILE A 84 9.49 6.85 -19.12
C ILE A 84 9.76 6.17 -17.77
N LEU A 85 8.70 5.73 -17.07
CA LEU A 85 8.82 5.11 -15.75
C LEU A 85 9.55 3.77 -15.79
N SER A 86 9.33 2.96 -16.84
CA SER A 86 10.00 1.66 -17.01
C SER A 86 11.51 1.80 -17.22
N LYS A 87 11.97 2.92 -17.79
CA LYS A 87 13.40 3.23 -17.99
C LYS A 87 14.05 3.93 -16.80
N THR A 88 13.28 4.46 -15.86
CA THR A 88 13.81 5.13 -14.67
C THR A 88 14.30 4.08 -13.67
N SER A 89 15.59 4.03 -13.35
CA SER A 89 16.20 2.99 -12.51
C SER A 89 16.31 3.40 -11.03
N SER A 90 16.56 4.68 -10.75
CA SER A 90 16.71 5.25 -9.41
C SER A 90 15.39 5.22 -8.63
N PRO A 91 15.36 4.64 -7.41
CA PRO A 91 14.17 4.66 -6.56
C PRO A 91 13.66 6.06 -6.23
N MET A 92 14.58 7.02 -6.03
CA MET A 92 14.25 8.41 -5.69
C MET A 92 13.52 9.11 -6.85
N TRP A 93 14.09 9.05 -8.06
CA TRP A 93 13.50 9.70 -9.24
C TRP A 93 12.24 8.99 -9.72
N ARG A 94 12.20 7.66 -9.60
CA ARG A 94 10.99 6.88 -9.86
C ARG A 94 9.86 7.31 -8.95
N ARG A 95 10.08 7.41 -7.62
CA ARG A 95 9.04 7.86 -6.68
C ARG A 95 8.46 9.22 -7.06
N LYS A 96 9.32 10.17 -7.43
CA LYS A 96 8.90 11.52 -7.84
C LYS A 96 8.06 11.49 -9.12
N SER A 97 8.53 10.77 -10.14
CA SER A 97 7.80 10.59 -11.40
C SER A 97 6.45 9.88 -11.21
N ILE A 98 6.39 8.88 -10.33
CA ILE A 98 5.14 8.19 -9.96
C ILE A 98 4.15 9.16 -9.32
N ALA A 99 4.61 9.99 -8.38
CA ALA A 99 3.74 10.97 -7.72
C ALA A 99 3.13 11.97 -8.72
N ALA A 100 3.94 12.45 -9.68
CA ALA A 100 3.48 13.32 -10.75
C ALA A 100 2.45 12.60 -11.65
N ALA A 101 2.73 11.35 -12.06
CA ALA A 101 1.84 10.56 -12.90
C ALA A 101 0.48 10.30 -12.22
N VAL A 102 0.49 9.95 -10.92
CA VAL A 102 -0.74 9.78 -10.14
C VAL A 102 -1.51 11.08 -10.06
N LYS A 103 -0.85 12.20 -9.72
CA LYS A 103 -1.48 13.53 -9.64
C LYS A 103 -2.16 13.92 -10.95
N TRP A 104 -1.48 13.74 -12.08
CA TRP A 104 -2.08 13.97 -13.39
C TRP A 104 -3.27 13.05 -13.63
N SER A 105 -3.15 11.75 -13.35
CA SER A 105 -4.23 10.80 -13.61
C SER A 105 -5.50 11.15 -12.83
N VAL A 106 -5.39 11.56 -11.56
CA VAL A 106 -6.52 12.04 -10.74
C VAL A 106 -7.22 13.22 -11.40
N SER A 107 -6.44 14.17 -11.92
CA SER A 107 -6.99 15.33 -12.65
C SER A 107 -7.65 14.92 -13.97
N ALA A 108 -7.03 14.01 -14.73
CA ALA A 108 -7.51 13.62 -16.07
C ALA A 108 -8.76 12.75 -16.02
N CYS A 109 -8.89 11.88 -15.02
CA CYS A 109 -10.04 10.99 -14.85
C CYS A 109 -11.13 11.53 -13.92
N HIS A 110 -10.88 12.65 -13.24
CA HIS A 110 -11.77 13.21 -12.21
C HIS A 110 -12.15 12.21 -11.11
N HIS A 111 -11.21 11.34 -10.73
CA HIS A 111 -11.41 10.33 -9.70
C HIS A 111 -10.27 10.37 -8.68
N PRO A 112 -10.53 10.39 -7.35
CA PRO A 112 -9.47 10.56 -6.33
C PRO A 112 -8.38 9.50 -6.35
N LEU A 113 -8.70 8.29 -6.84
CA LEU A 113 -7.74 7.19 -6.98
C LEU A 113 -6.93 7.22 -8.29
N GLY A 114 -7.26 8.08 -9.26
CA GLY A 114 -6.61 8.11 -10.57
C GLY A 114 -7.11 7.01 -11.51
N ASP A 115 -6.25 6.57 -12.43
CA ASP A 115 -6.58 5.56 -13.45
C ASP A 115 -6.19 4.14 -13.00
N GLU A 116 -7.13 3.20 -13.16
CA GLU A 116 -6.97 1.79 -12.81
C GLU A 116 -5.74 1.15 -13.45
N LYS A 117 -5.61 1.25 -14.79
CA LYS A 117 -4.53 0.60 -15.55
C LYS A 117 -3.17 1.16 -15.18
N LEU A 118 -3.08 2.48 -14.99
CA LEU A 118 -1.86 3.14 -14.52
C LEU A 118 -1.52 2.69 -13.09
N ARG A 119 -2.49 2.65 -12.18
CA ARG A 119 -2.28 2.14 -10.81
C ARG A 119 -1.76 0.71 -10.81
N LEU A 120 -2.34 -0.18 -11.60
CA LEU A 120 -1.88 -1.57 -11.72
C LEU A 120 -0.44 -1.65 -12.23
N PHE A 121 -0.11 -0.92 -13.31
CA PHE A 121 1.26 -0.85 -13.83
C PHE A 121 2.26 -0.34 -12.78
N LEU A 122 1.91 0.73 -12.06
CA LEU A 122 2.76 1.31 -11.02
C LEU A 122 3.04 0.31 -9.90
N ALA A 123 2.02 -0.44 -9.49
CA ALA A 123 2.16 -1.49 -8.49
C ALA A 123 3.16 -2.56 -8.96
N GLU A 124 2.99 -3.10 -10.17
CA GLU A 124 3.87 -4.11 -10.75
C GLU A 124 5.31 -3.61 -10.94
N LEU A 125 5.49 -2.35 -11.36
CA LEU A 125 6.79 -1.72 -11.49
C LEU A 125 7.53 -1.66 -10.15
N LEU A 126 6.83 -1.27 -9.08
CA LEU A 126 7.38 -1.23 -7.72
C LEU A 126 7.70 -2.63 -7.19
N CYS A 127 6.89 -3.63 -7.52
CA CYS A 127 7.15 -5.03 -7.16
C CYS A 127 8.44 -5.58 -7.77
N LYS A 128 8.69 -5.28 -9.07
CA LYS A 128 9.97 -5.62 -9.72
C LYS A 128 11.17 -5.00 -9.00
N GLY A 129 10.97 -3.84 -8.37
CA GLY A 129 11.97 -3.17 -7.54
C GLY A 129 11.97 -3.58 -6.06
N HIS A 130 11.22 -4.61 -5.67
CA HIS A 130 11.06 -5.07 -4.28
C HIS A 130 10.51 -4.02 -3.30
N GLN A 131 9.86 -2.98 -3.82
CA GLN A 131 9.23 -1.90 -3.05
C GLN A 131 7.77 -2.26 -2.73
N TYR A 132 7.60 -3.36 -1.98
CA TYR A 132 6.27 -3.96 -1.76
C TYR A 132 5.30 -3.07 -0.99
N TYR A 133 5.79 -2.33 0.01
CA TYR A 133 4.95 -1.45 0.82
C TYR A 133 4.40 -0.28 0.00
N GLU A 134 5.23 0.30 -0.87
CA GLU A 134 4.81 1.33 -1.81
C GLU A 134 3.84 0.75 -2.85
N ALA A 135 4.13 -0.44 -3.40
CA ALA A 135 3.29 -1.13 -4.38
C ALA A 135 1.89 -1.46 -3.85
N GLU A 136 1.77 -1.84 -2.57
CA GLU A 136 0.52 -2.18 -1.89
C GLU A 136 -0.53 -1.07 -2.06
N SER A 137 -0.17 0.20 -1.88
CA SER A 137 -1.10 1.33 -2.07
C SER A 137 -1.68 1.42 -3.49
N HIS A 138 -0.87 1.09 -4.51
CA HIS A 138 -1.28 1.13 -5.89
C HIS A 138 -2.17 -0.07 -6.25
N PHE A 139 -1.90 -1.26 -5.71
CA PHE A 139 -2.80 -2.41 -5.86
C PHE A 139 -4.14 -2.18 -5.19
N ILE A 140 -4.17 -1.62 -3.97
CA ILE A 140 -5.41 -1.27 -3.27
C ILE A 140 -6.23 -0.30 -4.13
N ALA A 141 -5.60 0.74 -4.69
CA ALA A 141 -6.25 1.68 -5.58
C ALA A 141 -6.82 1.00 -6.85
N ALA A 142 -6.07 0.08 -7.46
CA ALA A 142 -6.53 -0.65 -8.65
C ALA A 142 -7.71 -1.59 -8.33
N CYS A 143 -7.69 -2.26 -7.18
CA CYS A 143 -8.78 -3.13 -6.70
C CYS A 143 -10.10 -2.36 -6.47
N ALA A 144 -10.04 -1.03 -6.31
CA ALA A 144 -11.23 -0.18 -6.18
C ALA A 144 -12.07 -0.11 -7.47
N PHE A 145 -11.47 -0.41 -8.62
CA PHE A 145 -12.13 -0.33 -9.93
C PHE A 145 -12.47 -1.71 -10.50
N SER A 146 -11.64 -2.71 -10.22
CA SER A 146 -11.73 -4.02 -10.86
C SER A 146 -11.15 -5.13 -9.99
N THR A 147 -11.76 -6.31 -10.11
CA THR A 147 -11.25 -7.54 -9.49
C THR A 147 -9.98 -8.07 -10.17
N MET A 148 -9.61 -7.55 -11.36
CA MET A 148 -8.44 -8.00 -12.10
C MET A 148 -7.12 -7.75 -11.36
N ALA A 149 -7.06 -6.71 -10.52
CA ALA A 149 -5.88 -6.41 -9.72
C ALA A 149 -5.73 -7.34 -8.50
N ALA A 150 -6.77 -8.10 -8.14
CA ALA A 150 -6.82 -8.86 -6.90
C ALA A 150 -5.84 -10.04 -6.87
N GLU A 151 -5.72 -10.80 -7.97
CA GLU A 151 -4.78 -11.92 -8.05
C GLU A 151 -3.30 -11.47 -8.09
N PRO A 152 -2.90 -10.48 -8.93
CA PRO A 152 -1.56 -9.90 -8.86
C PRO A 152 -1.21 -9.36 -7.46
N PHE A 153 -2.16 -8.71 -6.79
CA PHE A 153 -1.96 -8.20 -5.44
C PHE A 153 -1.75 -9.34 -4.43
N ALA A 154 -2.54 -10.41 -4.53
CA ALA A 154 -2.39 -11.60 -3.69
C ALA A 154 -1.01 -12.25 -3.85
N LYS A 155 -0.56 -12.43 -5.10
CA LYS A 155 0.78 -12.95 -5.42
C LYS A 155 1.88 -12.08 -4.84
N MET A 156 1.76 -10.77 -4.96
CA MET A 156 2.73 -9.82 -4.40
C MET A 156 2.86 -9.95 -2.89
N LEU A 157 1.73 -10.01 -2.15
CA LEU A 157 1.76 -10.11 -0.70
C LEU A 157 2.33 -11.46 -0.22
N LEU A 158 2.13 -12.55 -0.97
CA LEU A 158 2.79 -13.83 -0.69
C LEU A 158 4.30 -13.76 -0.97
N GLU A 159 4.72 -13.16 -2.08
CA GLU A 159 6.13 -12.96 -2.37
C GLU A 159 6.82 -12.11 -1.29
N TRP A 160 6.14 -11.04 -0.84
CA TRP A 160 6.64 -10.21 0.25
C TRP A 160 6.75 -11.01 1.55
N ASN A 161 5.74 -11.81 1.90
CA ASN A 161 5.81 -12.71 3.07
C ASN A 161 7.02 -13.66 2.98
N THR A 162 7.24 -14.30 1.83
CA THR A 162 8.38 -15.21 1.62
C THR A 162 9.73 -14.51 1.81
N LYS A 163 9.90 -13.29 1.29
CA LYS A 163 11.15 -12.53 1.45
C LYS A 163 11.34 -12.02 2.87
N TYR A 164 10.26 -11.57 3.51
CA TYR A 164 10.28 -11.13 4.89
C TYR A 164 10.62 -12.28 5.84
N ALA A 165 10.02 -13.46 5.65
CA ALA A 165 10.33 -14.67 6.40
C ALA A 165 11.79 -15.11 6.21
N ALA A 166 12.34 -14.99 4.99
CA ALA A 166 13.75 -15.28 4.74
C ALA A 166 14.67 -14.30 5.48
N ALA A 167 14.35 -13.00 5.47
CA ALA A 167 15.12 -11.99 6.18
C ALA A 167 15.09 -12.21 7.70
N LEU A 168 13.94 -12.57 8.27
CA LEU A 168 13.82 -12.93 9.69
C LEU A 168 14.62 -14.18 10.06
N SER A 169 14.50 -15.25 9.26
CA SER A 169 15.24 -16.50 9.49
C SER A 169 16.76 -16.29 9.39
N ASN A 170 17.22 -15.42 8.48
CA ASN A 170 18.63 -15.06 8.36
C ASN A 170 19.13 -14.19 9.51
N ALA A 171 18.27 -13.35 10.09
CA ALA A 171 18.62 -12.49 11.22
C ALA A 171 18.74 -13.25 12.55
N ASP A 172 18.03 -14.38 12.69
CA ASP A 172 18.15 -15.31 13.81
C ASP A 172 18.18 -16.77 13.34
N PRO A 173 19.36 -17.29 12.95
CA PRO A 173 19.51 -18.67 12.46
C PRO A 173 19.19 -19.74 13.52
N SER A 174 19.15 -19.37 14.80
CA SER A 174 18.75 -20.26 15.90
C SER A 174 17.23 -20.34 16.10
N GLY A 175 16.48 -19.44 15.44
CA GLY A 175 15.04 -19.34 15.52
C GLY A 175 14.28 -20.28 14.58
N PRO A 176 12.98 -20.03 14.39
CA PRO A 176 12.15 -20.84 13.51
C PRO A 176 12.65 -20.82 12.06
N SER A 177 12.42 -21.91 11.33
CA SER A 177 12.76 -21.96 9.90
C SER A 177 11.96 -20.94 9.09
N LYS A 178 12.51 -20.46 7.97
CA LYS A 178 11.80 -19.62 6.99
C LYS A 178 10.36 -20.12 6.72
N ASP A 179 10.22 -21.40 6.43
CA ASP A 179 8.94 -22.06 6.14
C ASP A 179 7.94 -21.95 7.31
N SER A 180 8.43 -22.09 8.55
CA SER A 180 7.60 -21.93 9.75
C SER A 180 7.16 -20.48 9.94
N ILE A 181 8.08 -19.52 9.77
CA ILE A 181 7.79 -18.08 9.86
C ILE A 181 6.75 -17.70 8.80
N GLU A 182 6.94 -18.15 7.58
CA GLU A 182 6.08 -17.83 6.44
C GLU A 182 4.64 -18.31 6.66
N ARG A 183 4.45 -19.56 7.15
CA ARG A 183 3.12 -20.10 7.50
C ARG A 183 2.45 -19.40 8.68
N VAL A 184 3.22 -18.86 9.62
CA VAL A 184 2.67 -18.09 10.74
C VAL A 184 2.20 -16.72 10.24
N LEU A 185 3.03 -16.03 9.45
CA LEU A 185 2.76 -14.66 8.99
C LEU A 185 1.77 -14.57 7.82
N VAL A 186 1.50 -15.67 7.10
CA VAL A 186 0.62 -15.69 5.92
C VAL A 186 -0.77 -15.08 6.20
N GLY A 187 -1.37 -15.37 7.36
CA GLY A 187 -2.67 -14.79 7.72
C GLY A 187 -2.59 -13.29 8.02
N THR A 188 -1.50 -12.83 8.64
CA THR A 188 -1.28 -11.40 8.93
C THR A 188 -1.02 -10.60 7.65
N PHE A 189 -0.33 -11.18 6.66
CA PHE A 189 -0.17 -10.56 5.34
C PHE A 189 -1.50 -10.49 4.59
N ALA A 190 -2.40 -11.47 4.75
CA ALA A 190 -3.74 -11.41 4.16
C ALA A 190 -4.54 -10.18 4.63
N LEU A 191 -4.40 -9.77 5.90
CA LEU A 191 -5.06 -8.58 6.47
C LEU A 191 -4.74 -7.31 5.67
N ARG A 192 -3.50 -7.20 5.17
CA ARG A 192 -3.01 -6.06 4.39
C ARG A 192 -3.74 -5.88 3.07
N GLY A 193 -4.30 -6.96 2.51
CA GLY A 193 -5.07 -6.89 1.29
C GLY A 193 -6.54 -6.59 1.56
N TRP A 194 -7.22 -7.43 2.34
CA TRP A 194 -8.68 -7.32 2.44
C TRP A 194 -9.15 -6.13 3.27
N ILE A 195 -8.45 -5.73 4.35
CA ILE A 195 -8.90 -4.60 5.20
C ILE A 195 -8.95 -3.31 4.38
N PRO A 196 -7.88 -2.89 3.68
CA PRO A 196 -7.91 -1.66 2.90
C PRO A 196 -8.89 -1.72 1.72
N ILE A 197 -9.03 -2.87 1.07
CA ILE A 197 -10.00 -3.04 -0.04
C ILE A 197 -11.43 -2.86 0.49
N LEU A 198 -11.78 -3.47 1.63
CA LEU A 198 -13.10 -3.29 2.22
C LEU A 198 -13.37 -1.85 2.67
N LEU A 199 -12.34 -1.10 3.10
CA LEU A 199 -12.50 0.33 3.43
C LEU A 199 -12.86 1.18 2.22
N LEU A 200 -12.47 0.76 1.00
CA LEU A 200 -12.90 1.38 -0.26
C LEU A 200 -14.32 0.96 -0.69
N GLN A 201 -14.99 0.13 0.10
CA GLN A 201 -16.34 -0.38 -0.15
C GLN A 201 -16.50 -1.17 -1.45
N VAL A 202 -15.52 -2.02 -1.75
CA VAL A 202 -15.54 -2.94 -2.90
C VAL A 202 -15.38 -4.40 -2.43
N PRO A 203 -16.42 -4.97 -1.79
CA PRO A 203 -16.36 -6.29 -1.18
C PRO A 203 -16.10 -7.42 -2.20
N GLU A 204 -16.51 -7.25 -3.45
CA GLU A 204 -16.24 -8.19 -4.54
C GLU A 204 -14.74 -8.32 -4.81
N SER A 205 -14.03 -7.20 -4.81
CA SER A 205 -12.56 -7.17 -4.96
C SER A 205 -11.85 -7.77 -3.75
N ALA A 206 -12.36 -7.56 -2.52
CA ALA A 206 -11.79 -8.18 -1.32
C ALA A 206 -11.99 -9.70 -1.34
N SER A 207 -13.16 -10.16 -1.79
CA SER A 207 -13.48 -11.58 -1.99
C SER A 207 -12.60 -12.20 -3.07
N ALA A 208 -12.43 -11.54 -4.21
CA ALA A 208 -11.52 -11.95 -5.27
C ALA A 208 -10.07 -12.05 -4.79
N PHE A 209 -9.61 -11.07 -4.02
CA PHE A 209 -8.28 -11.03 -3.44
C PHE A 209 -8.06 -12.20 -2.49
N LEU A 210 -8.98 -12.42 -1.53
CA LEU A 210 -8.79 -13.48 -0.54
C LEU A 210 -8.85 -14.87 -1.16
N ARG A 211 -9.71 -15.10 -2.15
CA ARG A 211 -9.75 -16.38 -2.87
C ARG A 211 -8.41 -16.67 -3.52
N ALA A 212 -7.90 -15.72 -4.33
CA ALA A 212 -6.61 -15.85 -4.99
C ALA A 212 -5.46 -16.01 -3.97
N TYR A 213 -5.49 -15.27 -2.86
CA TYR A 213 -4.48 -15.34 -1.80
C TYR A 213 -4.47 -16.69 -1.09
N VAL A 214 -5.63 -17.20 -0.69
CA VAL A 214 -5.76 -18.47 0.03
C VAL A 214 -5.37 -19.65 -0.86
N GLU A 215 -5.86 -19.68 -2.11
CA GLU A 215 -5.52 -20.72 -3.08
C GLU A 215 -4.01 -20.75 -3.35
N ALA A 216 -3.40 -19.59 -3.60
CA ALA A 216 -1.96 -19.49 -3.82
C ALA A 216 -1.16 -19.84 -2.56
N ALA A 217 -1.61 -19.43 -1.36
CA ALA A 217 -0.97 -19.78 -0.10
C ALA A 217 -0.99 -21.29 0.15
N ILE A 218 -2.11 -21.97 -0.12
CA ILE A 218 -2.22 -23.43 -0.01
C ILE A 218 -1.34 -24.13 -1.04
N ALA A 219 -1.30 -23.62 -2.28
CA ALA A 219 -0.43 -24.16 -3.32
C ALA A 219 1.06 -24.05 -2.93
N GLN A 220 1.44 -22.94 -2.29
CA GLN A 220 2.80 -22.70 -1.79
C GLN A 220 3.12 -23.53 -0.55
N HIS A 221 2.15 -23.70 0.35
CA HIS A 221 2.28 -24.43 1.61
C HIS A 221 1.10 -25.41 1.81
N PRO A 222 1.13 -26.61 1.20
CA PRO A 222 0.01 -27.56 1.29
C PRO A 222 -0.36 -27.96 2.72
N ALA A 223 0.61 -27.91 3.65
CA ALA A 223 0.40 -28.15 5.08
C ALA A 223 -0.50 -27.10 5.77
N LEU A 224 -0.78 -25.96 5.13
CA LEU A 224 -1.77 -25.00 5.63
C LEU A 224 -3.19 -25.56 5.55
N LEU A 225 -3.50 -26.46 4.62
CA LEU A 225 -4.86 -26.97 4.45
C LEU A 225 -5.16 -28.06 5.47
N LEU A 226 -6.23 -27.88 6.26
CA LEU A 226 -6.63 -28.89 7.24
C LEU A 226 -7.27 -30.10 6.54
N PRO A 227 -7.04 -31.34 7.03
CA PRO A 227 -7.55 -32.58 6.45
C PRO A 227 -9.04 -32.83 6.81
N VAL A 228 -9.87 -31.82 6.59
CA VAL A 228 -11.29 -31.81 6.89
C VAL A 228 -12.07 -32.07 5.59
N LYS A 229 -13.22 -32.76 5.65
CA LYS A 229 -14.05 -33.06 4.46
C LYS A 229 -15.50 -32.59 4.66
N PRO A 230 -16.09 -31.83 3.71
CA PRO A 230 -15.42 -31.17 2.58
C PRO A 230 -14.46 -30.04 3.05
N ASN A 231 -13.44 -29.75 2.25
CA ASN A 231 -12.57 -28.57 2.36
C ASN A 231 -12.15 -28.19 0.91
N PRO A 232 -12.66 -27.09 0.33
CA PRO A 232 -13.37 -25.99 1.00
C PRO A 232 -14.73 -26.38 1.58
N ARG A 233 -15.16 -25.64 2.60
CA ARG A 233 -16.50 -25.73 3.20
C ARG A 233 -17.36 -24.59 2.69
N GLU A 234 -18.65 -24.82 2.62
CA GLU A 234 -19.62 -23.75 2.37
C GLU A 234 -19.75 -22.86 3.61
N TYR A 235 -19.54 -21.55 3.44
CA TYR A 235 -19.94 -20.53 4.40
C TYR A 235 -21.47 -20.54 4.54
N LYS A 236 -21.94 -20.56 5.79
CA LYS A 236 -23.36 -20.45 6.11
C LYS A 236 -23.60 -19.18 6.89
N SER A 237 -24.49 -18.34 6.38
CA SER A 237 -24.88 -17.11 7.07
C SER A 237 -25.39 -17.40 8.48
N PRO A 238 -24.98 -16.60 9.48
CA PRO A 238 -25.60 -16.62 10.80
C PRO A 238 -27.08 -16.26 10.78
N ALA A 239 -27.52 -15.46 9.81
CA ALA A 239 -28.89 -15.04 9.66
C ALA A 239 -29.67 -16.01 8.76
N LYS A 240 -30.70 -16.66 9.30
CA LYS A 240 -31.54 -17.64 8.57
C LYS A 240 -32.23 -17.06 7.33
N VAL A 241 -32.42 -15.74 7.29
CA VAL A 241 -33.01 -15.02 6.16
C VAL A 241 -32.04 -14.88 4.96
N SER A 242 -30.76 -15.18 5.16
CA SER A 242 -29.77 -15.13 4.09
C SER A 242 -29.66 -16.45 3.35
N THR A 243 -29.51 -16.34 2.03
CA THR A 243 -29.10 -17.44 1.16
C THR A 243 -27.69 -17.25 0.61
N TYR A 244 -26.94 -16.25 1.09
CA TYR A 244 -25.57 -16.02 0.65
C TYR A 244 -24.68 -17.20 1.04
N ALA A 245 -23.96 -17.73 0.05
CA ALA A 245 -23.05 -18.86 0.19
C ALA A 245 -21.76 -18.57 -0.59
N VAL A 246 -20.63 -18.95 -0.01
CA VAL A 246 -19.32 -18.88 -0.64
C VAL A 246 -18.45 -20.00 -0.08
N GLU A 247 -17.51 -20.49 -0.87
CA GLU A 247 -16.53 -21.47 -0.40
C GLU A 247 -15.45 -20.81 0.47
N ILE A 248 -15.16 -21.43 1.62
CA ILE A 248 -14.09 -21.02 2.53
C ILE A 248 -13.19 -22.22 2.84
N PHE A 249 -11.88 -22.01 2.78
CA PHE A 249 -10.91 -23.04 3.11
C PHE A 249 -10.66 -23.07 4.61
N MET A 250 -10.68 -24.26 5.19
CA MET A 250 -10.27 -24.47 6.57
C MET A 250 -8.75 -24.66 6.61
N THR A 251 -8.05 -23.69 7.19
CA THR A 251 -6.59 -23.68 7.25
C THR A 251 -6.07 -23.82 8.68
N ALA A 252 -4.80 -24.19 8.83
CA ALA A 252 -4.09 -24.23 10.10
C ALA A 252 -3.72 -22.83 10.62
N ASN A 253 -3.98 -21.76 9.86
CA ASN A 253 -3.68 -20.38 10.26
C ASN A 253 -4.96 -19.64 10.72
N PRO A 254 -5.07 -19.28 12.02
CA PRO A 254 -6.26 -18.60 12.55
C PRO A 254 -6.58 -17.28 11.87
N ALA A 255 -5.57 -16.45 11.59
CA ALA A 255 -5.76 -15.15 10.94
C ALA A 255 -6.30 -15.29 9.51
N LEU A 256 -5.87 -16.32 8.78
CA LEU A 256 -6.38 -16.61 7.43
C LEU A 256 -7.83 -17.11 7.46
N ASN A 257 -8.19 -17.95 8.44
CA ASN A 257 -9.57 -18.39 8.64
C ASN A 257 -10.49 -17.20 9.01
N LEU A 258 -10.05 -16.33 9.91
CA LEU A 258 -10.80 -15.14 10.31
C LEU A 258 -10.92 -14.12 9.18
N SER A 259 -9.90 -13.98 8.34
CA SER A 259 -9.95 -13.12 7.16
C SER A 259 -11.04 -13.57 6.18
N GLN A 260 -11.11 -14.87 5.88
CA GLN A 260 -12.15 -15.44 5.01
C GLN A 260 -13.55 -15.22 5.60
N GLN A 261 -13.72 -15.44 6.91
CA GLN A 261 -15.00 -15.20 7.59
C GLN A 261 -15.40 -13.72 7.61
N ALA A 262 -14.44 -12.81 7.82
CA ALA A 262 -14.68 -11.37 7.82
C ALA A 262 -15.23 -10.89 6.48
N VAL A 263 -14.57 -11.28 5.38
CA VAL A 263 -15.01 -10.90 4.03
C VAL A 263 -16.32 -11.61 3.66
N ALA A 264 -16.51 -12.88 4.04
CA ALA A 264 -17.78 -13.57 3.81
C ALA A 264 -18.95 -12.89 4.52
N LEU A 265 -18.80 -12.47 5.78
CA LEU A 265 -19.82 -11.72 6.52
C LEU A 265 -20.15 -10.39 5.82
N VAL A 266 -19.13 -9.68 5.34
CA VAL A 266 -19.34 -8.41 4.64
C VAL A 266 -20.07 -8.60 3.31
N CYS A 267 -19.66 -9.58 2.50
CA CYS A 267 -20.37 -9.92 1.26
C CYS A 267 -21.80 -10.41 1.52
N ASP A 268 -22.03 -11.15 2.61
CA ASP A 268 -23.36 -11.61 3.04
C ASP A 268 -24.28 -10.43 3.38
N VAL A 269 -23.76 -9.40 4.05
CA VAL A 269 -24.51 -8.14 4.25
C VAL A 269 -24.83 -7.48 2.92
N GLN A 270 -23.84 -7.36 2.03
CA GLN A 270 -23.96 -6.63 0.77
C GLN A 270 -24.80 -7.35 -0.28
N SER A 271 -25.00 -8.67 -0.13
CA SER A 271 -25.87 -9.48 -1.00
C SER A 271 -27.37 -9.21 -0.80
N LYS A 272 -27.75 -8.34 0.13
CA LYS A 272 -29.14 -8.09 0.53
C LYS A 272 -29.43 -6.62 0.63
N ASP A 273 -30.71 -6.29 0.44
CA ASP A 273 -31.25 -4.98 0.76
C ASP A 273 -31.79 -4.94 2.19
N GLY A 274 -31.67 -3.78 2.83
CA GLY A 274 -32.27 -3.50 4.13
C GLY A 274 -31.29 -3.52 5.31
N ALA A 275 -31.85 -3.57 6.52
CA ALA A 275 -31.08 -3.49 7.75
C ALA A 275 -30.25 -4.75 7.98
N VAL A 276 -29.03 -4.58 8.48
CA VAL A 276 -28.13 -5.68 8.83
C VAL A 276 -28.75 -6.55 9.92
N PRO A 277 -28.95 -7.87 9.71
CA PRO A 277 -29.46 -8.77 10.74
C PRO A 277 -28.62 -8.76 12.02
N GLU A 278 -29.28 -8.89 13.18
CA GLU A 278 -28.59 -8.87 14.47
C GLU A 278 -27.63 -10.06 14.61
N GLU A 279 -27.96 -11.22 14.05
CA GLU A 279 -27.12 -12.42 14.09
C GLU A 279 -25.79 -12.22 13.36
N ILE A 280 -25.80 -11.47 12.26
CA ILE A 280 -24.60 -11.10 11.51
C ILE A 280 -23.78 -10.07 12.30
N ARG A 281 -24.44 -9.08 12.92
CA ARG A 281 -23.79 -8.11 13.80
C ARG A 281 -23.07 -8.80 14.97
N VAL A 282 -23.75 -9.71 15.67
CA VAL A 282 -23.17 -10.48 16.77
C VAL A 282 -21.98 -11.31 16.28
N SER A 283 -22.10 -11.94 15.12
CA SER A 283 -21.03 -12.76 14.52
C SER A 283 -19.79 -11.92 14.17
N TRP A 284 -19.97 -10.71 13.63
CA TRP A 284 -18.88 -9.76 13.41
C TRP A 284 -18.21 -9.33 14.72
N GLN A 285 -18.98 -9.02 15.77
CA GLN A 285 -18.41 -8.69 17.08
C GLN A 285 -17.62 -9.84 17.69
N MET A 286 -18.10 -11.08 17.56
CA MET A 286 -17.38 -12.27 18.01
C MET A 286 -16.07 -12.45 17.24
N LEU A 287 -16.09 -12.23 15.92
CA LEU A 287 -14.91 -12.29 15.07
C LEU A 287 -13.86 -11.26 15.49
N LEU A 288 -14.26 -10.01 15.75
CA LEU A 288 -13.35 -8.97 16.23
C LEU A 288 -12.75 -9.31 17.61
N ARG A 289 -13.54 -9.86 18.52
CA ARG A 289 -13.05 -10.34 19.82
C ARG A 289 -12.02 -11.45 19.64
N GLN A 290 -12.27 -12.40 18.74
CA GLN A 290 -11.35 -13.49 18.45
C GLN A 290 -10.04 -12.97 17.85
N ILE A 291 -10.08 -12.01 16.93
CA ILE A 291 -8.87 -11.36 16.37
C ILE A 291 -7.98 -10.80 17.48
N VAL A 292 -8.58 -10.15 18.49
CA VAL A 292 -7.85 -9.60 19.64
C VAL A 292 -7.33 -10.70 20.55
N GLN A 293 -8.15 -11.71 20.88
CA GLN A 293 -7.77 -12.81 21.77
C GLN A 293 -6.62 -13.66 21.22
N GLU A 294 -6.59 -13.89 19.91
CA GLU A 294 -5.53 -14.63 19.21
C GLU A 294 -4.25 -13.79 19.02
N GLY A 295 -4.23 -12.52 19.47
CA GLY A 295 -3.07 -11.65 19.34
C GLY A 295 -2.69 -11.31 17.89
N ILE A 296 -3.61 -11.46 16.94
CA ILE A 296 -3.35 -11.32 15.49
C ILE A 296 -2.87 -9.91 15.12
N LEU A 297 -3.32 -8.89 15.86
CA LEU A 297 -2.98 -7.49 15.62
C LEU A 297 -1.80 -6.99 16.47
N THR A 298 -1.04 -7.88 17.12
CA THR A 298 0.12 -7.49 17.93
C THR A 298 1.12 -6.71 17.07
N GLY A 299 1.46 -5.48 17.48
CA GLY A 299 2.31 -4.57 16.69
C GLY A 299 1.61 -3.89 15.50
N MET A 300 0.28 -3.98 15.43
CA MET A 300 -0.57 -3.33 14.42
C MET A 300 -1.75 -2.60 15.08
N GLU A 301 -1.49 -1.80 16.11
CA GLU A 301 -2.52 -1.18 16.94
C GLU A 301 -3.49 -0.31 16.11
N SER A 302 -2.99 0.34 15.06
CA SER A 302 -3.82 1.14 14.14
C SER A 302 -4.79 0.29 13.30
N ALA A 303 -4.53 -1.01 13.12
CA ALA A 303 -5.45 -1.90 12.41
C ALA A 303 -6.79 -2.06 13.17
N PHE A 304 -6.80 -1.88 14.49
CA PHE A 304 -8.04 -1.88 15.27
C PHE A 304 -8.97 -0.71 14.87
N GLU A 305 -8.41 0.47 14.61
CA GLU A 305 -9.18 1.64 14.15
C GLU A 305 -9.77 1.42 12.75
N LEU A 306 -9.04 0.69 11.89
CA LEU A 306 -9.52 0.28 10.57
C LEU A 306 -10.68 -0.73 10.67
N LEU A 307 -10.56 -1.75 11.51
CA LEU A 307 -11.64 -2.72 11.77
C LEU A 307 -12.87 -2.07 12.41
N SER A 308 -12.67 -1.09 13.30
CA SER A 308 -13.73 -0.27 13.86
C SER A 308 -14.45 0.53 12.77
N SER A 309 -13.70 1.08 11.80
CA SER A 309 -14.28 1.76 10.63
C SER A 309 -15.14 0.80 9.80
N LEU A 310 -14.68 -0.44 9.56
CA LEU A 310 -15.47 -1.47 8.88
C LEU A 310 -16.75 -1.84 9.64
N SER A 311 -16.68 -1.89 10.98
CA SER A 311 -17.84 -2.15 11.86
C SER A 311 -18.93 -1.10 11.66
N SER A 312 -18.55 0.17 11.52
CA SER A 312 -19.48 1.25 11.22
C SER A 312 -20.03 1.14 9.79
N VAL A 313 -19.13 1.02 8.80
CA VAL A 313 -19.48 1.04 7.37
C VAL A 313 -20.43 -0.09 6.97
N TYR A 314 -20.15 -1.33 7.39
CA TYR A 314 -20.91 -2.49 6.92
C TYR A 314 -21.94 -3.00 7.92
N PHE A 315 -21.77 -2.72 9.22
CA PHE A 315 -22.62 -3.31 10.25
C PHE A 315 -23.40 -2.28 11.06
N GLY A 316 -23.26 -0.98 10.76
CA GLY A 316 -23.93 0.11 11.48
C GLY A 316 -23.56 0.19 12.96
N MET A 317 -22.42 -0.39 13.34
CA MET A 317 -21.98 -0.40 14.73
C MET A 317 -21.28 0.90 15.08
N GLN A 318 -21.71 1.52 16.18
CA GLN A 318 -21.05 2.71 16.69
C GLN A 318 -19.65 2.34 17.23
N PRO A 319 -18.61 3.13 16.92
CA PRO A 319 -17.30 2.92 17.52
C PRO A 319 -17.40 3.05 19.05
N PRO A 320 -16.62 2.27 19.83
CA PRO A 320 -16.60 2.41 21.28
C PRO A 320 -16.17 3.84 21.63
N ARG A 321 -17.06 4.59 22.29
CA ARG A 321 -16.79 5.98 22.68
C ARG A 321 -15.55 6.02 23.59
N ARG A 322 -14.50 6.73 23.18
CA ARG A 322 -13.40 7.06 24.09
C ARG A 322 -13.95 8.02 25.14
N GLN A 323 -13.61 7.80 26.42
CA GLN A 323 -14.17 8.56 27.56
C GLN A 323 -13.97 10.09 27.46
N MET A 324 -12.94 10.53 26.72
CA MET A 324 -12.66 11.95 26.47
C MET A 324 -13.62 12.59 25.45
N ASP A 325 -14.16 11.81 24.52
CA ASP A 325 -15.13 12.28 23.51
C ASP A 325 -16.52 12.50 24.12
N ALA A 326 -16.83 11.85 25.24
CA ALA A 326 -18.09 12.06 25.96
C ALA A 326 -18.20 13.50 26.51
N LEU A 327 -17.13 14.04 27.08
CA LEU A 327 -17.10 15.41 27.60
C LEU A 327 -17.19 16.46 26.47
N SER A 328 -16.46 16.24 25.39
CA SER A 328 -16.49 17.11 24.20
C SER A 328 -17.84 17.11 23.50
N SER A 329 -18.46 15.92 23.33
CA SER A 329 -19.79 15.76 22.73
C SER A 329 -20.89 16.39 23.58
N MET A 330 -20.80 16.31 24.91
CA MET A 330 -21.74 16.99 25.81
C MET A 330 -21.57 18.51 25.75
N PHE A 331 -20.34 19.02 25.63
CA PHE A 331 -20.07 20.44 25.48
C PHE A 331 -20.56 20.98 24.12
N SER A 332 -20.36 20.21 23.04
CA SER A 332 -20.83 20.56 21.69
C SER A 332 -22.36 20.49 21.56
N GLY A 333 -23.00 19.51 22.20
CA GLY A 333 -24.47 19.43 22.27
C GLY A 333 -25.10 20.58 23.06
N MET A 334 -24.35 21.21 23.97
CA MET A 334 -24.76 22.41 24.69
C MET A 334 -24.51 23.71 23.90
N LEU A 335 -23.64 23.68 22.89
CA LEU A 335 -23.21 24.89 22.16
C LEU A 335 -23.87 25.08 20.78
N GLY A 336 -24.84 24.23 20.42
CA GLY A 336 -25.72 24.46 19.27
C GLY A 336 -24.99 24.68 17.95
N GLY A 337 -24.33 23.65 17.43
CA GLY A 337 -23.62 23.73 16.15
C GLY A 337 -23.99 22.59 15.20
N SER A 338 -24.94 22.85 14.31
CA SER A 338 -25.21 22.02 13.13
C SER A 338 -24.19 22.38 12.04
N SER A 339 -23.32 21.46 11.65
CA SER A 339 -22.41 21.66 10.50
C SER A 339 -22.43 20.47 9.54
N ALA A 340 -23.30 20.62 8.55
CA ALA A 340 -23.26 20.20 7.15
C ALA A 340 -22.38 18.99 6.68
N ASP A 341 -23.10 18.04 6.08
CA ASP A 341 -22.66 16.93 5.21
C ASP A 341 -22.08 17.41 3.86
N SER A 342 -20.78 17.67 3.80
CA SER A 342 -20.09 17.79 2.49
C SER A 342 -18.70 17.14 2.46
N LYS A 343 -18.38 16.27 3.44
CA LYS A 343 -17.09 15.57 3.55
C LYS A 343 -17.18 14.05 3.26
N SER A 344 -18.34 13.53 2.88
CA SER A 344 -18.61 12.08 2.94
C SER A 344 -18.09 11.27 1.74
N GLU A 345 -18.13 11.77 0.50
CA GLU A 345 -17.74 10.95 -0.67
C GLU A 345 -16.22 10.85 -0.87
N ASP A 346 -15.47 11.93 -0.76
CA ASP A 346 -14.01 11.90 -0.93
C ASP A 346 -13.30 11.08 0.16
N ALA A 347 -13.87 11.01 1.36
CA ALA A 347 -13.31 10.24 2.47
C ALA A 347 -13.28 8.73 2.20
N LYS A 348 -14.18 8.23 1.34
CA LYS A 348 -14.25 6.82 0.91
C LYS A 348 -13.01 6.39 0.11
N PHE A 349 -12.38 7.32 -0.60
CA PHE A 349 -11.27 7.03 -1.51
C PHE A 349 -9.89 7.27 -0.90
N ASN A 350 -9.81 7.48 0.42
CA ASN A 350 -8.53 7.59 1.10
C ASN A 350 -7.93 6.19 1.35
N ILE A 351 -6.81 5.88 0.69
CA ILE A 351 -6.11 4.59 0.82
C ILE A 351 -5.49 4.49 2.21
N ARG A 352 -5.97 3.55 3.03
CA ARG A 352 -5.47 3.29 4.38
C ARG A 352 -4.77 1.94 4.47
N GLN A 353 -3.44 1.95 4.43
CA GLN A 353 -2.61 0.75 4.56
C GLN A 353 -2.46 0.32 6.02
N LEU A 354 -2.19 -0.96 6.25
CA LEU A 354 -1.70 -1.44 7.54
C LEU A 354 -0.23 -0.98 7.76
N PRO A 355 0.23 -0.80 9.01
CA PRO A 355 1.60 -0.39 9.32
C PRO A 355 2.63 -1.25 8.59
N LYS A 356 3.70 -0.64 8.09
CA LYS A 356 4.80 -1.37 7.46
C LYS A 356 5.40 -2.37 8.49
N PRO A 357 5.61 -3.65 8.12
CA PRO A 357 6.29 -4.60 9.00
C PRO A 357 7.69 -4.09 9.41
N SER A 358 8.05 -4.27 10.67
CA SER A 358 9.35 -3.87 11.21
C SER A 358 10.50 -4.59 10.50
N GLU A 359 11.60 -3.89 10.24
CA GLU A 359 12.76 -4.51 9.60
C GLU A 359 13.45 -5.52 10.54
N PRO A 360 13.84 -6.71 10.04
CA PRO A 360 14.57 -7.68 10.85
C PRO A 360 15.91 -7.10 11.31
N SER A 361 16.06 -6.88 12.63
CA SER A 361 17.36 -6.50 13.21
C SER A 361 18.22 -7.75 13.36
N SER A 362 19.42 -7.76 12.80
CA SER A 362 20.41 -8.80 13.12
C SER A 362 20.75 -8.71 14.61
N LYS A 363 20.58 -9.81 15.34
CA LYS A 363 21.18 -9.93 16.67
C LYS A 363 22.69 -9.83 16.45
N LYS A 364 23.30 -8.66 16.73
CA LYS A 364 24.74 -8.60 16.97
C LYS A 364 25.00 -9.61 18.08
N THR A 365 25.77 -10.65 17.78
CA THR A 365 26.42 -11.47 18.80
C THR A 365 26.92 -10.51 19.87
N ALA A 366 26.42 -10.69 21.10
CA ALA A 366 26.89 -9.94 22.26
C ALA A 366 28.42 -10.01 22.23
N GLY A 367 29.05 -8.87 21.94
CA GLY A 367 30.50 -8.76 21.97
C GLY A 367 30.92 -9.18 23.35
N THR A 368 31.78 -10.18 23.42
CA THR A 368 32.65 -10.44 24.56
C THR A 368 33.12 -9.12 25.12
N ASN A 369 32.69 -8.78 26.34
CA ASN A 369 33.31 -7.75 27.15
C ASN A 369 34.78 -8.15 27.30
N SER A 370 35.66 -7.58 26.49
CA SER A 370 37.06 -7.46 26.86
C SER A 370 37.12 -6.43 27.96
N GLU A 371 37.24 -6.90 29.19
CA GLU A 371 37.68 -6.12 30.34
C GLU A 371 38.94 -5.34 29.94
N SER A 372 38.80 -4.02 29.74
CA SER A 372 39.95 -3.13 29.79
C SER A 372 40.25 -2.89 31.27
N ALA A 373 41.26 -3.59 31.77
CA ALA A 373 41.87 -3.36 33.08
C ALA A 373 42.36 -1.89 33.20
N PRO A 374 42.37 -1.32 34.42
CA PRO A 374 42.65 0.09 34.62
C PRO A 374 44.15 0.37 34.56
N SER A 375 44.55 1.43 33.84
CA SER A 375 45.89 2.00 33.96
C SER A 375 45.95 2.89 35.20
N THR A 376 46.62 2.41 36.24
CA THR A 376 47.10 3.21 37.36
C THR A 376 48.23 4.14 36.92
N SER A 377 48.12 5.43 37.25
CA SER A 377 49.25 6.28 37.64
C SER A 377 48.69 7.57 38.25
N GLU A 378 48.47 7.56 39.56
CA GLU A 378 48.50 8.78 40.38
C GLU A 378 49.91 9.38 40.28
N ALA A 379 50.03 10.59 39.75
CA ALA A 379 50.95 11.61 40.22
C ALA A 379 50.67 12.91 39.46
N ASP A 380 50.67 14.00 40.22
CA ASP A 380 50.77 15.39 39.81
C ASP A 380 49.50 16.18 39.42
N GLN A 381 49.26 17.13 40.33
CA GLN A 381 48.79 18.50 40.12
C GLN A 381 47.29 18.76 40.32
N LEU A 382 46.97 18.80 41.62
CA LEU A 382 46.30 19.95 42.23
C LEU A 382 46.84 21.28 41.67
N VAL A 383 45.96 22.27 41.57
CA VAL A 383 46.13 23.70 41.93
C VAL A 383 45.44 24.61 40.90
N ASP A 384 44.35 25.18 41.41
CA ASP A 384 43.78 26.52 41.22
C ASP A 384 42.87 26.86 40.03
N ASP A 385 41.58 26.94 40.41
CA ASP A 385 40.63 27.97 40.04
C ASP A 385 41.28 29.36 39.98
N GLU A 386 41.13 30.06 38.85
CA GLU A 386 41.12 31.53 38.83
C GLU A 386 39.96 32.01 37.96
N MET A 387 38.95 32.57 38.64
CA MET A 387 38.11 33.63 38.08
C MET A 387 38.86 34.95 38.27
N ASP A 388 39.13 35.65 37.16
CA ASP A 388 38.77 37.05 36.90
C ASP A 388 39.10 37.43 35.45
#